data_AF-A0A9D2RSP5-F1
#
_entry.id   AF-A0A9D2RSP5-F1
#
_cell.length_a   1.000
_cell.length_b   1.000
_cell.length_c   1.000
_cell.angle_alpha   90.00
_cell.angle_beta   90.00
_cell.angle_gamma   90.00
#
_symmetry.space_group_name_H-M   'P 1'
#
loop_
_entity.id
_entity.type
_entity.pdbx_description
1 polymer ?
#
loop_
_entity_poly.entity_id
_entity_poly.type
_entity_poly.pdbx_seq_one_letter_code
_entity_poly.pdbx_strand_id
1 'polypeptide(L)'
;MRHLLPAVLACLLLAGCGAPADTAAGVPEATSAEILSAPSIVTEGQAPGEDLDLPTAVVSLYDWQTSGEPLALLAEIPEQGMALYGAASGDASHVLFRWDDTLAEFPDWTIDAPKSVALELLALDLDGDGSVEPVVSCFQGGTQVSLYDLHVLQRSDGVLTDHQLPEALYEAQLSDLLTLGGSGQTLTISLGSRSIEAALPEGVQAETLERLWTGASVSWQAEEGALWLVDKPALPPESSAAISTVYLAVLSARVSFSDGRFTLSDMTLRSELS
;
A
#
# COMPACT_ATOMS: atom_id res chain seq x y z
N MET A 1 6.49 -65.87 -49.88
CA MET A 1 6.62 -65.26 -51.22
C MET A 1 7.03 -63.81 -51.08
N ARG A 2 8.25 -63.51 -51.56
CA ARG A 2 8.66 -62.30 -52.30
C ARG A 2 8.31 -60.92 -51.70
N HIS A 3 9.22 -59.97 -51.50
CA HIS A 3 10.65 -59.83 -51.75
C HIS A 3 11.10 -58.49 -51.10
N LEU A 4 12.30 -58.50 -50.50
CA LEU A 4 13.41 -57.52 -50.65
C LEU A 4 13.23 -56.01 -50.33
N LEU A 5 13.99 -55.58 -49.30
CA LEU A 5 14.93 -54.43 -49.15
C LEU A 5 15.29 -53.60 -50.43
N PRO A 6 15.84 -52.35 -50.38
CA PRO A 6 16.88 -51.88 -49.41
C PRO A 6 16.92 -50.37 -49.03
N ALA A 7 17.92 -50.07 -48.19
CA ALA A 7 18.48 -48.78 -47.76
C ALA A 7 18.78 -47.74 -48.85
N VAL A 8 18.76 -46.44 -48.49
CA VAL A 8 19.77 -45.44 -48.90
C VAL A 8 19.90 -44.36 -47.81
N LEU A 9 21.11 -44.29 -47.26
CA LEU A 9 21.71 -43.15 -46.56
C LEU A 9 22.22 -42.16 -47.63
N ALA A 10 21.87 -40.87 -47.53
CA ALA A 10 22.55 -39.83 -48.30
C ALA A 10 22.60 -38.52 -47.50
N CYS A 11 23.75 -38.23 -46.91
CA CYS A 11 24.15 -36.90 -46.49
C CYS A 11 24.48 -36.07 -47.74
N LEU A 12 23.84 -34.92 -47.91
CA LEU A 12 24.33 -33.84 -48.77
C LEU A 12 24.22 -32.52 -48.01
N LEU A 13 25.37 -32.07 -47.51
CA LEU A 13 25.65 -30.69 -47.16
C LEU A 13 25.76 -29.88 -48.46
N LEU A 14 24.89 -28.90 -48.64
CA LEU A 14 25.16 -27.77 -49.54
C LEU A 14 24.84 -26.47 -48.81
N ALA A 15 25.91 -25.72 -48.58
CA ALA A 15 25.88 -24.32 -48.21
C ALA A 15 25.18 -23.51 -49.32
N GLY A 16 24.31 -22.59 -48.91
CA GLY A 16 23.68 -21.61 -49.77
C GLY A 16 23.31 -20.39 -48.94
N CYS A 17 24.16 -19.35 -49.02
CA CYS A 17 23.96 -18.04 -48.41
C CYS A 17 22.78 -17.30 -49.04
N GLY A 18 22.07 -16.52 -48.21
CA GLY A 18 21.57 -15.21 -48.61
C GLY A 18 20.06 -15.00 -48.53
N ALA A 19 19.58 -14.42 -47.42
CA ALA A 19 18.52 -13.40 -47.35
C ALA A 19 18.35 -12.99 -45.86
N PRO A 20 17.95 -11.73 -45.57
CA PRO A 20 18.30 -11.06 -44.33
C PRO A 20 17.53 -11.65 -43.14
N ALA A 21 18.23 -11.85 -42.03
CA ALA A 21 17.58 -12.06 -40.76
C ALA A 21 16.80 -10.79 -40.43
N ASP A 22 15.47 -10.92 -40.44
CA ASP A 22 14.57 -9.98 -39.82
C ASP A 22 15.14 -9.60 -38.45
N THR A 23 15.32 -8.30 -38.28
CA THR A 23 15.58 -7.63 -37.02
C THR A 23 14.59 -8.19 -35.99
N ALA A 24 15.07 -9.09 -35.14
CA ALA A 24 14.37 -9.42 -33.91
C ALA A 24 14.27 -8.11 -33.14
N ALA A 25 13.10 -7.48 -33.23
CA ALA A 25 12.73 -6.37 -32.38
C ALA A 25 12.97 -6.85 -30.95
N GLY A 26 13.98 -6.29 -30.31
CA GLY A 26 14.13 -6.41 -28.87
C GLY A 26 12.80 -6.01 -28.28
N VAL A 27 12.17 -6.93 -27.55
CA VAL A 27 11.12 -6.58 -26.60
C VAL A 27 11.68 -5.40 -25.82
N PRO A 28 11.01 -4.24 -25.77
CA PRO A 28 11.51 -3.15 -24.96
C PRO A 28 11.58 -3.70 -23.54
N GLU A 29 12.81 -3.82 -23.05
CA GLU A 29 13.10 -4.01 -21.64
C GLU A 29 12.25 -2.99 -20.91
N ALA A 30 11.33 -3.46 -20.07
CA ALA A 30 10.43 -2.60 -19.33
C ALA A 30 11.30 -1.59 -18.59
N THR A 31 11.25 -0.34 -19.05
CA THR A 31 11.89 0.81 -18.41
C THR A 31 11.64 0.70 -16.92
N SER A 32 12.74 0.59 -16.16
CA SER A 32 12.79 0.51 -14.70
C SER A 32 11.58 1.23 -14.09
N ALA A 33 10.67 0.47 -13.49
CA ALA A 33 9.61 1.06 -12.69
C ALA A 33 10.28 1.92 -11.62
N GLU A 34 9.86 3.18 -11.47
CA GLU A 34 10.33 4.00 -10.35
C GLU A 34 9.93 3.31 -9.06
N ILE A 35 10.93 3.05 -8.22
CA ILE A 35 10.78 2.45 -6.90
C ILE A 35 11.03 3.55 -5.89
N LEU A 36 10.11 3.73 -4.95
CA LEU A 36 10.30 4.63 -3.82
C LEU A 36 10.59 3.81 -2.57
N SER A 37 11.50 4.29 -1.73
CA SER A 37 11.83 3.61 -0.50
C SER A 37 12.19 4.59 0.61
N ALA A 38 11.68 4.34 1.80
CA ALA A 38 11.97 5.12 2.99
C ALA A 38 12.16 4.19 4.21
N PRO A 39 13.01 4.59 5.18
CA PRO A 39 13.03 3.91 6.47
C PRO A 39 11.66 4.05 7.15
N SER A 40 11.22 3.02 7.85
CA SER A 40 10.04 3.11 8.69
C SER A 40 10.24 4.09 9.84
N ILE A 41 9.14 4.63 10.36
CA ILE A 41 9.13 5.22 11.70
C ILE A 41 9.05 4.05 12.68
N VAL A 42 10.00 3.98 13.62
CA VAL A 42 10.17 2.80 14.49
C VAL A 42 9.75 3.15 15.91
N THR A 43 8.88 2.31 16.47
CA THR A 43 8.42 2.41 17.86
C THR A 43 8.52 1.05 18.53
N GLU A 44 9.31 0.93 19.60
CA GLU A 44 9.34 -0.29 20.41
C GLU A 44 8.09 -0.38 21.27
N GLY A 45 7.44 -1.55 21.25
CA GLY A 45 6.29 -1.83 22.08
C GLY A 45 6.66 -1.93 23.55
N GLN A 46 5.79 -1.42 24.42
CA GLN A 46 6.01 -1.39 25.85
C GLN A 46 5.34 -2.59 26.52
N ALA A 47 5.99 -3.23 27.49
CA ALA A 47 5.30 -4.24 28.29
C ALA A 47 4.20 -3.56 29.12
N PRO A 48 3.01 -4.15 29.22
CA PRO A 48 1.95 -3.61 30.07
C PRO A 48 2.41 -3.41 31.52
N GLY A 49 1.93 -2.33 32.14
CA GLY A 49 2.32 -1.97 33.52
C GLY A 49 1.78 -2.92 34.60
N GLU A 50 0.76 -3.72 34.27
CA GLU A 50 0.12 -4.69 35.16
C GLU A 50 -0.33 -5.93 34.39
N ASP A 51 -0.60 -7.02 35.12
CA ASP A 51 -1.17 -8.24 34.53
C ASP A 51 -2.62 -7.98 34.12
N LEU A 52 -2.88 -7.96 32.82
CA LEU A 52 -4.20 -7.67 32.24
C LEU A 52 -5.03 -8.96 32.08
N ASP A 53 -6.32 -8.90 32.45
CA ASP A 53 -7.30 -9.94 32.10
C ASP A 53 -7.80 -9.69 30.68
N LEU A 54 -7.22 -10.41 29.71
CA LEU A 54 -7.48 -10.15 28.29
C LEU A 54 -8.85 -10.67 27.85
N PRO A 55 -9.72 -9.81 27.28
CA PRO A 55 -10.98 -10.23 26.68
C PRO A 55 -10.76 -11.23 25.54
N THR A 56 -11.71 -12.15 25.38
CA THR A 56 -11.65 -13.22 24.35
C THR A 56 -12.73 -13.11 23.29
N ALA A 57 -13.71 -12.22 23.48
CA ALA A 57 -14.77 -11.98 22.50
C ALA A 57 -14.42 -10.74 21.67
N VAL A 58 -14.36 -10.91 20.35
CA VAL A 58 -14.17 -9.80 19.41
C VAL A 58 -15.39 -8.90 19.43
N VAL A 59 -15.18 -7.59 19.56
CA VAL A 59 -16.21 -6.55 19.48
C VAL A 59 -15.80 -5.46 18.49
N SER A 60 -16.78 -4.70 17.98
CA SER A 60 -16.48 -3.57 17.12
C SER A 60 -15.87 -2.42 17.93
N LEU A 61 -15.02 -1.61 17.27
CA LEU A 61 -14.45 -0.40 17.88
C LEU A 61 -15.54 0.53 18.41
N TYR A 62 -16.64 0.69 17.66
CA TYR A 62 -17.79 1.51 18.07
C TYR A 62 -18.48 0.99 19.34
N ASP A 63 -18.77 -0.31 19.40
CA ASP A 63 -19.44 -0.90 20.56
C ASP A 63 -18.55 -0.80 21.80
N TRP A 64 -17.24 -1.02 21.64
CA TRP A 64 -16.29 -0.85 22.74
C TRP A 64 -16.23 0.61 23.22
N GLN A 65 -16.01 1.58 22.33
CA GLN A 65 -15.91 2.99 22.69
C GLN A 65 -17.19 3.52 23.38
N THR A 66 -18.35 2.92 23.11
CA THR A 66 -19.62 3.28 23.76
C THR A 66 -19.95 2.46 25.01
N SER A 67 -19.26 1.34 25.25
CA SER A 67 -19.49 0.46 26.39
C SER A 67 -18.96 1.01 27.72
N GLY A 68 -17.86 1.78 27.68
CA GLY A 68 -17.12 2.20 28.87
C GLY A 68 -16.21 1.12 29.46
N GLU A 69 -16.06 -0.03 28.79
CA GLU A 69 -15.11 -1.08 29.19
C GLU A 69 -13.66 -0.60 28.96
N PRO A 70 -12.73 -0.88 29.90
CA PRO A 70 -11.36 -0.38 29.81
C PRO A 70 -10.51 -1.07 28.73
N LEU A 71 -10.88 -2.28 28.32
CA LEU A 71 -10.14 -3.12 27.40
C LEU A 71 -11.10 -3.95 26.56
N ALA A 72 -10.83 -4.08 25.26
CA ALA A 72 -11.60 -4.93 24.36
C ALA A 72 -10.73 -5.58 23.29
N LEU A 73 -11.09 -6.80 22.88
CA LEU A 73 -10.52 -7.45 21.71
C LEU A 73 -11.21 -6.90 20.45
N LEU A 74 -10.43 -6.29 19.55
CA LEU A 74 -10.95 -5.61 18.36
C LEU A 74 -10.78 -6.45 17.08
N ALA A 75 -9.70 -7.23 16.99
CA ALA A 75 -9.46 -8.16 15.90
C ALA A 75 -8.53 -9.30 16.35
N GLU A 76 -8.62 -10.45 15.71
CA GLU A 76 -7.70 -11.56 15.93
C GLU A 76 -7.51 -12.41 14.66
N ILE A 77 -6.34 -13.04 14.56
CA ILE A 77 -6.04 -14.10 13.60
C ILE A 77 -5.49 -15.27 14.44
N PRO A 78 -6.38 -16.12 14.99
CA PRO A 78 -6.00 -17.15 15.96
C PRO A 78 -4.96 -18.14 15.43
N GLU A 79 -5.06 -18.48 14.13
CA GLU A 79 -4.15 -19.42 13.47
C GLU A 79 -2.70 -18.89 13.42
N GLN A 80 -2.51 -17.59 13.56
CA GLN A 80 -1.21 -16.92 13.58
C GLN A 80 -0.83 -16.39 14.98
N GLY A 81 -1.66 -16.67 16.00
CA GLY A 81 -1.42 -16.20 17.36
C GLY A 81 -1.56 -14.68 17.55
N MET A 82 -2.16 -13.97 16.59
CA MET A 82 -2.25 -12.51 16.55
C MET A 82 -3.57 -12.02 17.16
N ALA A 83 -3.51 -11.01 18.03
CA ALA A 83 -4.69 -10.34 18.55
C ALA A 83 -4.44 -8.85 18.81
N LEU A 84 -5.40 -8.03 18.41
CA LEU A 84 -5.37 -6.58 18.49
C LEU A 84 -6.45 -6.12 19.48
N TYR A 85 -6.03 -5.37 20.49
CA TYR A 85 -6.90 -4.88 21.54
C TYR A 85 -6.91 -3.35 21.54
N GLY A 86 -8.06 -2.78 21.90
CA GLY A 86 -8.18 -1.37 22.27
C GLY A 86 -8.18 -1.25 23.79
N ALA A 87 -7.40 -0.32 24.32
CA ALA A 87 -7.38 0.02 25.73
C ALA A 87 -7.65 1.50 25.96
N ALA A 88 -8.50 1.80 26.94
CA ALA A 88 -8.81 3.15 27.35
C ALA A 88 -7.76 3.62 28.36
N SER A 89 -7.14 4.77 28.11
CA SER A 89 -6.18 5.40 29.02
C SER A 89 -6.57 6.85 29.30
N GLY A 90 -7.41 7.05 30.31
CA GLY A 90 -7.88 8.38 30.70
C GLY A 90 -8.67 9.03 29.58
N ASP A 91 -8.09 10.07 28.94
CA ASP A 91 -8.73 10.86 27.89
C ASP A 91 -8.42 10.38 26.47
N ALA A 92 -7.60 9.32 26.31
CA ALA A 92 -7.25 8.77 25.00
C ALA A 92 -7.21 7.23 25.02
N SER A 93 -7.60 6.61 23.91
CA SER A 93 -7.49 5.19 23.66
C SER A 93 -6.17 4.88 22.94
N HIS A 94 -5.61 3.71 23.22
CA HIS A 94 -4.41 3.19 22.56
C HIS A 94 -4.57 1.70 22.26
N VAL A 95 -3.55 1.13 21.63
CA VAL A 95 -3.55 -0.26 21.18
C VAL A 95 -2.67 -1.14 22.04
N LEU A 96 -3.13 -2.37 22.29
CA LEU A 96 -2.27 -3.48 22.64
C LEU A 96 -2.26 -4.50 21.52
N PHE A 97 -1.09 -5.07 21.27
CA PHE A 97 -0.95 -6.18 20.34
C PHE A 97 -0.36 -7.40 21.05
N ARG A 98 -1.00 -8.55 20.83
CA ARG A 98 -0.49 -9.84 21.25
C ARG A 98 -0.06 -10.65 20.04
N TRP A 99 1.18 -11.14 20.05
CA TRP A 99 1.69 -12.11 19.10
C TRP A 99 2.24 -13.32 19.84
N ASP A 100 1.51 -14.43 19.75
CA ASP A 100 1.70 -15.63 20.57
C ASP A 100 1.65 -15.30 22.07
N ASP A 101 2.79 -15.40 22.75
CA ASP A 101 3.02 -15.16 24.17
C ASP A 101 3.55 -13.74 24.47
N THR A 102 3.84 -12.95 23.44
CA THR A 102 4.33 -11.58 23.60
C THR A 102 3.17 -10.60 23.53
N LEU A 103 3.04 -9.74 24.55
CA LEU A 103 2.03 -8.67 24.63
C LEU A 103 2.74 -7.33 24.76
N ALA A 104 2.37 -6.36 23.94
CA ALA A 104 2.93 -5.02 23.96
C ALA A 104 1.87 -3.93 23.78
N GLU A 105 2.10 -2.79 24.43
CA GLU A 105 1.35 -1.54 24.33
C GLU A 105 2.01 -0.60 23.30
N PHE A 106 1.18 0.05 22.48
CA PHE A 106 1.55 1.10 21.55
C PHE A 106 0.72 2.37 21.83
N PRO A 107 1.16 3.23 22.77
CA PRO A 107 0.42 4.42 23.20
C PRO A 107 0.22 5.47 22.09
N ASP A 108 1.11 5.48 21.09
CA ASP A 108 1.10 6.47 20.01
C ASP A 108 0.14 6.11 18.86
N TRP A 109 -0.46 4.91 18.88
CA TRP A 109 -1.44 4.50 17.87
C TRP A 109 -2.78 5.18 18.14
N THR A 110 -3.15 6.09 17.25
CA THR A 110 -4.42 6.82 17.36
C THR A 110 -5.57 5.96 16.83
N ILE A 111 -6.52 5.62 17.71
CA ILE A 111 -7.72 4.83 17.35
C ILE A 111 -9.05 5.52 17.69
N ASP A 112 -9.00 6.74 18.23
CA ASP A 112 -10.18 7.55 18.56
C ASP A 112 -10.67 8.41 17.37
N ALA A 113 -10.48 7.91 16.15
CA ALA A 113 -10.82 8.67 14.97
C ALA A 113 -12.34 8.88 14.81
N PRO A 114 -12.77 10.00 14.20
CA PRO A 114 -14.18 10.26 13.95
C PRO A 114 -14.85 9.08 13.22
N LYS A 115 -16.00 8.63 13.74
CA LYS A 115 -16.83 7.52 13.23
C LYS A 115 -16.44 6.10 13.67
N SER A 116 -15.44 5.91 14.53
CA SER A 116 -15.10 4.59 15.08
C SER A 116 -14.88 3.55 13.97
N VAL A 117 -14.14 3.96 12.92
CA VAL A 117 -13.83 3.09 11.79
C VAL A 117 -12.99 1.91 12.30
N ALA A 118 -13.40 0.69 11.95
CA ALA A 118 -12.72 -0.51 12.40
C ALA A 118 -11.25 -0.52 11.95
N LEU A 119 -10.37 -0.98 12.84
CA LEU A 119 -9.01 -1.33 12.48
C LEU A 119 -9.04 -2.62 11.66
N GLU A 120 -8.13 -2.71 10.70
CA GLU A 120 -7.94 -3.93 9.92
C GLU A 120 -6.64 -4.60 10.35
N LEU A 121 -6.73 -5.88 10.72
CA LEU A 121 -5.59 -6.74 11.03
C LEU A 121 -5.43 -7.77 9.92
N LEU A 122 -4.25 -7.80 9.31
CA LEU A 122 -3.87 -8.72 8.25
C LEU A 122 -2.61 -9.48 8.64
N ALA A 123 -2.44 -10.67 8.07
CA ALA A 123 -1.22 -11.46 8.14
C ALA A 123 -0.66 -11.62 6.72
N LEU A 124 0.42 -10.91 6.40
CA LEU A 124 0.98 -10.83 5.05
C LEU A 124 2.50 -11.03 5.07
N ASP A 125 3.02 -11.71 4.06
CA ASP A 125 4.46 -11.89 3.80
C ASP A 125 4.97 -10.68 3.01
N LEU A 126 5.42 -9.63 3.70
CA LEU A 126 5.83 -8.36 3.10
C LEU A 126 7.32 -8.34 2.71
N ASP A 127 8.14 -9.21 3.29
CA ASP A 127 9.57 -9.33 2.98
C ASP A 127 9.90 -10.45 1.99
N GLY A 128 8.95 -11.36 1.75
CA GLY A 128 9.06 -12.47 0.81
C GLY A 128 9.80 -13.69 1.37
N ASP A 129 9.96 -13.80 2.69
CA ASP A 129 10.64 -14.92 3.34
C ASP A 129 9.74 -16.16 3.53
N GLY A 130 8.42 -16.01 3.29
CA GLY A 130 7.40 -17.04 3.40
C GLY A 130 6.71 -17.11 4.76
N SER A 131 7.19 -16.35 5.75
CA SER A 131 6.51 -16.07 7.01
C SER A 131 5.54 -14.90 6.81
N VAL A 132 4.57 -14.76 7.71
CA VAL A 132 3.62 -13.63 7.65
C VAL A 132 3.86 -12.68 8.81
N GLU A 133 3.88 -11.40 8.51
CA GLU A 133 3.95 -10.31 9.47
C GLU A 133 2.53 -9.81 9.78
N PRO A 134 2.26 -9.40 11.04
CA PRO A 134 1.08 -8.62 11.35
C PRO A 134 1.15 -7.25 10.68
N VAL A 135 0.09 -6.91 9.96
CA VAL A 135 -0.12 -5.60 9.34
C VAL A 135 -1.40 -5.00 9.89
N VAL A 136 -1.32 -3.79 10.43
CA VAL A 136 -2.48 -3.07 10.99
C VAL A 136 -2.70 -1.76 10.25
N SER A 137 -3.95 -1.54 9.84
CA SER A 137 -4.40 -0.28 9.25
C SER A 137 -5.29 0.49 10.22
N CYS A 138 -4.91 1.73 10.51
CA CYS A 138 -5.60 2.60 11.46
C CYS A 138 -6.15 3.84 10.74
N PHE A 139 -7.46 4.05 10.80
CA PHE A 139 -8.05 5.27 10.22
C PHE A 139 -7.69 6.50 11.06
N GLN A 140 -7.05 7.51 10.46
CA GLN A 140 -6.70 8.76 11.14
C GLN A 140 -7.77 9.84 11.02
N GLY A 141 -8.71 9.67 10.08
CA GLY A 141 -9.70 10.71 9.80
C GLY A 141 -9.19 11.80 8.85
N GLY A 142 -10.07 12.77 8.62
CA GLY A 142 -9.90 13.84 7.66
C GLY A 142 -11.26 14.47 7.36
N THR A 143 -11.33 15.79 7.17
CA THR A 143 -12.61 16.48 6.93
C THR A 143 -13.23 16.11 5.58
N GLN A 144 -12.45 15.57 4.63
CA GLN A 144 -12.89 15.18 3.28
C GLN A 144 -12.08 14.00 2.67
N VAL A 145 -11.27 13.31 3.47
CA VAL A 145 -10.17 12.43 3.02
C VAL A 145 -10.16 11.12 3.83
N SER A 146 -10.05 9.97 3.17
CA SER A 146 -9.77 8.69 3.82
C SER A 146 -8.25 8.55 3.96
N LEU A 147 -7.73 8.76 5.17
CA LEU A 147 -6.31 8.57 5.49
C LEU A 147 -6.18 7.42 6.48
N TYR A 148 -5.32 6.46 6.17
CA TYR A 148 -5.03 5.32 7.03
C TYR A 148 -3.52 5.22 7.26
N ASP A 149 -3.12 5.13 8.52
CA ASP A 149 -1.77 4.69 8.86
C ASP A 149 -1.61 3.20 8.55
N LEU A 150 -0.38 2.82 8.24
CA LEU A 150 0.02 1.42 8.05
C LEU A 150 1.14 1.08 9.03
N HIS A 151 0.87 0.08 9.85
CA HIS A 151 1.80 -0.46 10.83
C HIS A 151 2.17 -1.89 10.45
N VAL A 152 3.45 -2.22 10.48
CA VAL A 152 3.95 -3.60 10.33
C VAL A 152 4.70 -3.96 11.60
N LEU A 153 4.30 -5.06 12.25
CA LEU A 153 4.93 -5.49 13.48
C LEU A 153 6.02 -6.52 13.19
N GLN A 154 7.18 -6.35 13.80
CA GLN A 154 8.24 -7.36 13.85
C GLN A 154 8.47 -7.82 15.28
N ARG A 155 8.89 -9.08 15.44
CA ARG A 155 9.25 -9.66 16.74
C ARG A 155 10.72 -10.08 16.73
N SER A 156 11.51 -9.52 17.64
CA SER A 156 12.89 -9.94 17.89
C SER A 156 13.14 -10.03 19.38
N ASP A 157 13.76 -11.12 19.84
CA ASP A 157 14.14 -11.32 21.25
C ASP A 157 13.01 -11.06 22.27
N GLY A 158 11.77 -11.39 21.91
CA GLY A 158 10.58 -11.18 22.77
C GLY A 158 10.09 -9.73 22.85
N VAL A 159 10.64 -8.84 22.03
CA VAL A 159 10.18 -7.46 21.87
C VAL A 159 9.38 -7.36 20.58
N LEU A 160 8.20 -6.74 20.66
CA LEU A 160 7.43 -6.32 19.49
C LEU A 160 7.83 -4.90 19.11
N THR A 161 8.10 -4.68 17.84
CA THR A 161 8.48 -3.39 17.28
C THR A 161 7.51 -3.03 16.17
N ASP A 162 6.94 -1.82 16.26
CA ASP A 162 6.14 -1.22 15.20
C ASP A 162 7.03 -0.50 14.19
N HIS A 163 6.76 -0.78 12.92
CA HIS A 163 7.30 -0.10 11.77
C HIS A 163 6.16 0.57 11.01
N GLN A 164 5.99 1.87 11.23
CA GLN A 164 4.99 2.66 10.54
C GLN A 164 5.52 3.17 9.19
N LEU A 165 4.68 3.10 8.15
CA LEU A 165 5.00 3.66 6.85
C LEU A 165 5.01 5.19 6.91
N PRO A 166 6.11 5.88 6.56
CA PRO A 166 6.20 7.32 6.68
C PRO A 166 5.36 8.05 5.62
N GLU A 167 4.55 9.01 6.04
CA GLU A 167 3.65 9.78 5.16
C GLU A 167 4.39 10.44 3.99
N ALA A 168 5.62 10.91 4.23
CA ALA A 168 6.48 11.53 3.23
C ALA A 168 6.72 10.65 1.98
N LEU A 169 6.57 9.32 2.10
CA LEU A 169 6.69 8.39 0.98
C LEU A 169 5.56 8.55 -0.04
N TYR A 170 4.33 8.85 0.41
CA TYR A 170 3.18 9.03 -0.47
C TYR A 170 2.76 10.50 -0.66
N GLU A 171 3.07 11.41 0.27
CA GLU A 171 2.73 12.82 0.12
C GLU A 171 3.71 13.60 -0.76
N ALA A 172 5.01 13.38 -0.57
CA ALA A 172 6.06 14.13 -1.26
C ALA A 172 6.69 13.31 -2.38
N GLN A 173 7.25 12.16 -2.05
CA GLN A 173 8.04 11.39 -3.02
C GLN A 173 7.19 10.88 -4.18
N LEU A 174 5.95 10.47 -3.91
CA LEU A 174 5.02 10.00 -4.93
C LEU A 174 4.47 11.15 -5.79
N SER A 175 4.29 12.35 -5.20
CA SER A 175 3.96 13.57 -5.96
C SER A 175 5.09 13.92 -6.93
N ASP A 176 6.35 13.82 -6.50
CA ASP A 176 7.53 14.15 -7.31
C ASP A 176 7.71 13.23 -8.54
N LEU A 177 7.12 12.03 -8.54
CA LEU A 177 7.12 11.13 -9.70
C LEU A 177 6.10 11.54 -10.78
N LEU A 178 5.09 12.34 -10.43
CA LEU A 178 4.06 12.75 -11.36
C LEU A 178 4.53 13.93 -12.20
N THR A 179 4.38 13.80 -13.51
CA THR A 179 4.62 14.90 -14.45
C THR A 179 3.31 15.36 -15.06
N LEU A 180 3.12 16.68 -15.10
CA LEU A 180 1.90 17.32 -15.57
C LEU A 180 2.14 18.03 -16.90
N GLY A 181 1.14 17.97 -17.76
CA GLY A 181 1.10 18.69 -19.04
C GLY A 181 -0.34 18.86 -19.52
N GLY A 182 -0.51 19.17 -20.80
CA GLY A 182 -1.83 19.40 -21.38
C GLY A 182 -2.12 20.88 -21.61
N SER A 183 -3.36 21.19 -21.93
CA SER A 183 -3.76 22.55 -22.29
C SER A 183 -5.23 22.81 -22.01
N GLY A 184 -5.54 24.04 -21.61
CA GLY A 184 -6.90 24.43 -21.28
C GLY A 184 -7.45 23.59 -20.12
N GLN A 185 -8.61 22.95 -20.32
CA GLN A 185 -9.24 22.10 -19.30
C GLN A 185 -8.89 20.61 -19.43
N THR A 186 -7.87 20.26 -20.21
CA THR A 186 -7.41 18.87 -20.34
C THR A 186 -6.02 18.77 -19.74
N LEU A 187 -5.92 18.08 -18.60
CA LEU A 187 -4.66 17.76 -17.94
C LEU A 187 -4.17 16.40 -18.41
N THR A 188 -2.90 16.32 -18.79
CA THR A 188 -2.20 15.05 -18.94
C THR A 188 -1.40 14.79 -17.68
N ILE A 189 -1.64 13.64 -17.03
CA ILE A 189 -0.92 13.19 -15.83
C ILE A 189 -0.08 12.00 -16.25
N SER A 190 1.23 12.03 -15.99
CA SER A 190 2.13 10.93 -16.35
C SER A 190 2.92 10.42 -15.16
N LEU A 191 3.15 9.11 -15.15
CA LEU A 191 4.01 8.38 -14.23
C LEU A 191 4.98 7.54 -15.07
N GLY A 192 6.24 7.95 -15.10
CA GLY A 192 7.22 7.40 -16.04
C GLY A 192 6.75 7.50 -17.49
N SER A 193 6.65 6.35 -18.18
CA SER A 193 6.21 6.27 -19.58
C SER A 193 4.69 6.14 -19.78
N ARG A 194 3.93 6.09 -18.69
CA ARG A 194 2.46 5.96 -18.72
C ARG A 194 1.82 7.34 -18.53
N SER A 195 0.76 7.61 -19.27
CA SER A 195 0.00 8.86 -19.17
C SER A 195 -1.49 8.59 -19.25
N ILE A 196 -2.26 9.43 -18.55
CA ILE A 196 -3.71 9.51 -18.64
C ILE A 196 -4.12 10.97 -18.90
N GLU A 197 -5.34 11.16 -19.40
CA GLU A 197 -5.95 12.48 -19.49
C GLU A 197 -7.08 12.60 -18.46
N ALA A 198 -7.20 13.79 -17.86
CA ALA A 198 -8.25 14.14 -16.93
C ALA A 198 -8.86 15.50 -17.31
N ALA A 199 -10.18 15.61 -17.18
CA ALA A 199 -10.88 16.88 -17.34
C ALA A 199 -10.74 17.73 -16.07
N LEU A 200 -10.34 18.98 -16.24
CA LEU A 200 -10.25 19.95 -15.16
C LEU A 200 -11.58 20.67 -14.96
N PRO A 201 -11.92 21.05 -13.71
CA PRO A 201 -13.10 21.84 -13.43
C PRO A 201 -13.05 23.23 -14.10
N GLU A 202 -14.19 23.89 -14.18
CA GLU A 202 -14.29 25.27 -14.69
C GLU A 202 -13.40 26.21 -13.89
N GLY A 203 -12.67 27.08 -14.60
CA GLY A 203 -11.75 28.05 -14.00
C GLY A 203 -10.34 27.53 -13.71
N VAL A 204 -10.08 26.23 -13.86
CA VAL A 204 -8.73 25.66 -13.72
C VAL A 204 -8.14 25.38 -15.10
N GLN A 205 -6.89 25.77 -15.30
CA GLN A 205 -6.16 25.57 -16.57
C GLN A 205 -4.96 24.66 -16.33
N ALA A 206 -4.75 23.68 -17.20
CA ALA A 206 -3.70 22.67 -17.06
C ALA A 206 -2.31 23.31 -16.96
N GLU A 207 -2.08 24.39 -17.72
CA GLU A 207 -0.82 25.12 -17.78
C GLU A 207 -0.47 25.84 -16.47
N THR A 208 -1.43 25.97 -15.54
CA THR A 208 -1.23 26.62 -14.25
C THR A 208 -0.92 25.64 -13.11
N LEU A 209 -1.02 24.33 -13.36
CA LEU A 209 -0.81 23.30 -12.35
C LEU A 209 0.65 22.87 -12.33
N GLU A 210 1.30 23.05 -11.19
CA GLU A 210 2.69 22.62 -10.98
C GLU A 210 2.78 21.19 -10.42
N ARG A 211 1.79 20.78 -9.62
CA ARG A 211 1.75 19.49 -8.93
C ARG A 211 0.32 19.05 -8.64
N LEU A 212 0.15 17.76 -8.41
CA LEU A 212 -1.04 17.21 -7.77
C LEU A 212 -0.76 16.96 -6.30
N TRP A 213 -1.81 17.07 -5.49
CA TRP A 213 -1.76 16.68 -4.08
C TRP A 213 -1.96 15.17 -3.99
N THR A 214 -0.88 14.45 -3.70
CA THR A 214 -0.90 13.02 -3.36
C THR A 214 -0.93 12.88 -1.84
N GLY A 215 -1.43 11.74 -1.34
CA GLY A 215 -1.72 11.57 0.08
C GLY A 215 -3.06 12.17 0.52
N ALA A 216 -3.79 12.76 -0.42
CA ALA A 216 -5.12 13.32 -0.20
C ALA A 216 -6.20 12.25 0.00
N SER A 217 -5.91 10.97 -0.22
CA SER A 217 -6.79 9.85 0.11
C SER A 217 -5.99 8.55 0.00
N VAL A 218 -5.37 8.13 1.09
CA VAL A 218 -4.56 6.89 1.15
C VAL A 218 -5.36 5.78 1.80
N SER A 219 -5.43 4.65 1.12
CA SER A 219 -5.99 3.41 1.64
C SER A 219 -5.11 2.23 1.28
N TRP A 220 -5.33 1.12 1.97
CA TRP A 220 -4.57 -0.12 1.80
C TRP A 220 -5.50 -1.21 1.27
N GLN A 221 -5.02 -1.98 0.30
CA GLN A 221 -5.78 -3.08 -0.30
C GLN A 221 -4.91 -4.33 -0.32
N ALA A 222 -5.38 -5.39 0.34
CA ALA A 222 -4.75 -6.69 0.28
C ALA A 222 -5.40 -7.54 -0.81
N GLU A 223 -4.62 -7.94 -1.81
CA GLU A 223 -5.07 -8.78 -2.92
C GLU A 223 -4.04 -9.88 -3.17
N GLU A 224 -4.51 -11.14 -3.17
CA GLU A 224 -3.68 -12.32 -3.49
C GLU A 224 -2.37 -12.42 -2.67
N GLY A 225 -2.40 -11.96 -1.41
CA GLY A 225 -1.24 -11.97 -0.50
C GLY A 225 -0.28 -10.80 -0.69
N ALA A 226 -0.57 -9.86 -1.60
CA ALA A 226 0.16 -8.61 -1.74
C ALA A 226 -0.61 -7.45 -1.13
N LEU A 227 0.12 -6.49 -0.55
CA LEU A 227 -0.43 -5.23 -0.07
C LEU A 227 -0.23 -4.13 -1.12
N TRP A 228 -1.28 -3.35 -1.35
CA TRP A 228 -1.27 -2.22 -2.27
C TRP A 228 -1.65 -0.93 -1.55
N LEU A 229 -0.82 0.10 -1.73
CA LEU A 229 -1.22 1.48 -1.51
C LEU A 229 -2.16 1.88 -2.63
N VAL A 230 -3.26 2.54 -2.29
CA VAL A 230 -4.15 3.22 -3.23
C VAL A 230 -4.31 4.66 -2.78
N ASP A 231 -3.79 5.57 -3.61
CA ASP A 231 -3.92 7.02 -3.47
C ASP A 231 -4.80 7.59 -4.57
N LYS A 232 -5.45 8.72 -4.29
CA LYS A 232 -6.20 9.50 -5.27
C LYS A 232 -5.57 10.88 -5.41
N PRO A 233 -4.65 11.07 -6.37
CA PRO A 233 -4.07 12.38 -6.62
C PRO A 233 -5.17 13.41 -6.94
N ALA A 234 -5.14 14.52 -6.20
CA ALA A 234 -6.14 15.56 -6.25
C ALA A 234 -5.58 16.90 -6.73
N LEU A 235 -6.46 17.81 -7.15
CA LEU A 235 -6.09 19.22 -7.23
C LEU A 235 -5.74 19.75 -5.83
N PRO A 236 -4.65 20.52 -5.68
CA PRO A 236 -4.38 21.23 -4.44
C PRO A 236 -5.59 22.10 -4.04
N PRO A 237 -5.89 22.24 -2.73
CA PRO A 237 -7.05 23.02 -2.27
C PRO A 237 -7.08 24.44 -2.85
N GLU A 238 -5.93 25.09 -2.96
CA GLU A 238 -5.78 26.43 -3.54
C GLU A 238 -6.10 26.50 -5.04
N SER A 239 -5.99 25.38 -5.75
CA SER A 239 -6.25 25.26 -7.18
C SER A 239 -7.68 24.80 -7.48
N SER A 240 -8.44 24.35 -6.47
CA SER A 240 -9.82 23.93 -6.64
C SER A 240 -10.78 25.09 -6.40
N ALA A 241 -11.56 25.46 -7.42
CA ALA A 241 -12.71 26.35 -7.24
C ALA A 241 -13.91 25.66 -6.54
N ALA A 242 -13.85 24.33 -6.36
CA ALA A 242 -14.89 23.54 -5.73
C ALA A 242 -14.77 23.56 -4.19
N ILE A 243 -15.90 23.43 -3.50
CA ILE A 243 -15.99 23.32 -2.03
C ILE A 243 -15.46 21.94 -1.54
N SER A 244 -15.11 21.05 -2.47
CA SER A 244 -14.64 19.68 -2.23
C SER A 244 -13.35 19.38 -2.99
N THR A 245 -12.55 18.46 -2.45
CA THR A 245 -11.40 17.85 -3.13
C THR A 245 -11.81 17.25 -4.47
N VAL A 246 -11.05 17.55 -5.53
CA VAL A 246 -11.26 17.00 -6.89
C VAL A 246 -10.16 15.99 -7.17
N TYR A 247 -10.52 14.71 -7.13
CA TYR A 247 -9.64 13.59 -7.50
C TYR A 247 -9.61 13.45 -9.03
N LEU A 248 -8.43 13.29 -9.59
CA LEU A 248 -8.23 13.23 -11.05
C LEU A 248 -7.76 11.86 -11.54
N ALA A 249 -7.22 11.05 -10.63
CA ALA A 249 -6.63 9.76 -10.94
C ALA A 249 -6.74 8.81 -9.74
N VAL A 250 -6.54 7.53 -10.02
CA VAL A 250 -6.17 6.53 -9.02
C VAL A 250 -4.73 6.12 -9.29
N LEU A 251 -3.89 6.26 -8.27
CA LEU A 251 -2.54 5.75 -8.26
C LEU A 251 -2.48 4.56 -7.31
N SER A 252 -1.89 3.46 -7.77
CA SER A 252 -1.64 2.29 -6.93
C SER A 252 -0.17 1.94 -6.91
N ALA A 253 0.34 1.42 -5.80
CA ALA A 253 1.70 0.91 -5.69
C ALA A 253 1.74 -0.32 -4.77
N ARG A 254 2.51 -1.33 -5.15
CA ARG A 254 2.75 -2.50 -4.31
C ARG A 254 3.64 -2.11 -3.14
N VAL A 255 3.20 -2.44 -1.92
CA VAL A 255 3.94 -2.23 -0.68
C VAL A 255 4.73 -3.50 -0.37
N SER A 256 5.99 -3.31 -0.02
CA SER A 256 6.85 -4.34 0.59
C SER A 256 7.59 -3.73 1.76
N PHE A 257 7.99 -4.56 2.70
CA PHE A 257 8.70 -4.13 3.89
C PHE A 257 9.81 -5.13 4.19
N SER A 258 11.05 -4.67 4.23
CA SER A 258 12.21 -5.52 4.57
C SER A 258 13.30 -4.66 5.20
N ASP A 259 14.07 -5.22 6.12
CA ASP A 259 15.19 -4.55 6.80
C ASP A 259 14.83 -3.15 7.37
N GLY A 260 13.63 -3.00 7.95
CA GLY A 260 13.17 -1.73 8.52
C GLY A 260 12.84 -0.65 7.49
N ARG A 261 12.60 -1.04 6.22
CA ARG A 261 12.32 -0.11 5.13
C ARG A 261 11.06 -0.50 4.37
N PHE A 262 10.22 0.49 4.12
CA PHE A 262 9.12 0.37 3.18
C PHE A 262 9.59 0.65 1.76
N THR A 263 9.01 -0.09 0.82
CA THR A 263 9.25 0.10 -0.61
C THR A 263 7.93 0.07 -1.37
N LEU A 264 7.70 1.11 -2.18
CA LEU A 264 6.60 1.21 -3.13
C LEU A 264 7.11 0.87 -4.53
N SER A 265 6.49 -0.11 -5.17
CA SER A 265 6.89 -0.64 -6.48
C SER A 265 5.65 -0.93 -7.35
N ASP A 266 5.86 -1.45 -8.56
CA ASP A 266 4.79 -1.86 -9.49
C ASP A 266 3.70 -0.79 -9.69
N MET A 267 4.11 0.48 -9.72
CA MET A 267 3.16 1.58 -9.68
C MET A 267 2.27 1.64 -10.93
N THR A 268 0.99 1.93 -10.72
CA THR A 268 0.03 2.12 -11.81
C THR A 268 -0.71 3.43 -11.65
N LEU A 269 -1.03 4.04 -12.79
CA LEU A 269 -1.81 5.26 -12.89
C LEU A 269 -3.03 4.97 -13.76
N ARG A 270 -4.23 5.25 -13.23
CA ARG A 270 -5.51 5.04 -13.91
C ARG A 270 -6.36 6.31 -13.80
N SER A 271 -7.17 6.56 -14.82
CA SER A 271 -8.15 7.65 -14.77
C SER A 271 -9.24 7.33 -13.74
N GLU A 272 -9.58 8.30 -12.88
CA GLU A 272 -10.86 8.34 -12.17
C GLU A 272 -11.92 8.64 -13.23
N LEU A 273 -12.40 7.61 -13.95
CA LEU A 273 -13.52 7.79 -14.86
C LEU A 273 -14.78 8.04 -14.01
N SER A 274 -15.23 9.29 -13.99
CA SER A 274 -16.57 9.68 -13.52
C SER A 274 -17.66 9.22 -14.48
#